data_AF-A0A528N4H3-F1
#
_entry.id   AF-A0A528N4H3-F1
#
_cell.length_a   1.000
_cell.length_b   1.000
_cell.length_c   1.000
_cell.angle_alpha   90.00
_cell.angle_beta   90.00
_cell.angle_gamma   90.00
#
_symmetry.space_group_name_H-M   'P 1'
#
loop_
_entity.id
_entity.type
_entity.pdbx_description
1 polymer ?
#
loop_
_entity_poly.entity_id
_entity_poly.type
_entity_poly.pdbx_seq_one_letter_code
_entity_poly.pdbx_strand_id
1 'polypeptide(L)' 'MTTKRSVLVTGATGQQGGAVARALLSSGHGVKALTRRPDSDAARQLSSAGAEIVAGDLGDSASIVNAAKDVDTMF' A
#
# COMPACT_ATOMS: atom_id res chain seq x y z
N MET A 1 -22.26 -9.47 0.21
CA MET A 1 -21.57 -8.29 0.73
C MET A 1 -20.07 -8.56 0.64
N THR A 2 -19.29 -7.75 -0.07
CA THR A 2 -17.83 -7.88 -0.07
C THR A 2 -17.29 -7.38 1.26
N THR A 3 -16.61 -8.23 2.02
CA THR A 3 -15.96 -7.83 3.27
C THR A 3 -14.82 -6.87 2.94
N LYS A 4 -14.86 -5.66 3.51
CA LYS A 4 -13.77 -4.70 3.42
C LYS A 4 -12.54 -5.28 4.12
N ARG A 5 -11.38 -5.26 3.45
CA ARG A 5 -10.10 -5.73 3.96
C ARG A 5 -9.09 -4.58 3.99
N SER A 6 -8.11 -4.69 4.88
CA SER A 6 -6.89 -3.90 4.93
C SER A 6 -5.79 -4.66 4.20
N VAL A 7 -5.20 -4.06 3.16
CA VAL A 7 -4.20 -4.71 2.31
C VAL A 7 -2.90 -3.92 2.31
N LEU A 8 -1.79 -4.59 2.63
CA LEU A 8 -0.46 -4.05 2.38
C LEU A 8 -0.10 -4.28 0.91
N VAL A 9 0.15 -3.21 0.17
CA VAL A 9 0.62 -3.28 -1.21
C VAL A 9 2.10 -2.90 -1.23
N THR A 10 2.92 -3.88 -1.58
CA THR A 10 4.35 -3.69 -1.81
C THR A 10 4.60 -3.20 -3.24
N GLY A 11 5.68 -2.45 -3.45
CA GLY A 11 5.95 -1.86 -4.77
C GLY A 11 4.80 -0.98 -5.28
N ALA A 12 4.03 -0.37 -4.37
CA ALA A 12 2.81 0.36 -4.68
C ALA A 12 3.03 1.54 -5.64
N THR A 13 4.22 2.13 -5.66
CA THR A 13 4.57 3.21 -6.60
C THR A 13 5.01 2.69 -7.98
N GLY A 14 5.10 1.38 -8.17
CA GLY A 14 5.43 0.72 -9.43
C GLY A 14 4.19 0.42 -10.29
N GLN A 15 4.40 -0.19 -11.45
CA GLN A 15 3.32 -0.40 -12.42
C GLN A 15 2.26 -1.40 -11.91
N GLN A 16 2.68 -2.55 -11.40
CA GLN A 16 1.77 -3.59 -10.91
C GLN A 16 1.14 -3.20 -9.58
N GLY A 17 1.97 -2.91 -8.57
CA GLY A 17 1.50 -2.51 -7.24
C GLY A 17 0.60 -1.26 -7.30
N GLY A 18 0.93 -0.27 -8.14
CA GLY A 18 0.10 0.93 -8.27
C GLY A 18 -1.26 0.67 -8.91
N ALA A 19 -1.33 -0.23 -9.89
CA ALA A 19 -2.60 -0.65 -10.47
C ALA A 19 -3.46 -1.39 -9.43
N VAL A 20 -2.86 -2.29 -8.65
CA VAL A 20 -3.55 -3.02 -7.58
C VAL A 20 -4.01 -2.10 -6.47
N ALA A 21 -3.17 -1.18 -5.99
CA ALA A 21 -3.55 -0.20 -4.97
C ALA A 21 -4.78 0.62 -5.40
N ARG A 22 -4.78 1.16 -6.62
CA ARG A 22 -5.92 1.92 -7.14
C ARG A 22 -7.19 1.08 -7.27
N ALA A 23 -7.06 -0.17 -7.74
CA ALA A 23 -8.19 -1.08 -7.85
C ALA A 23 -8.80 -1.41 -6.48
N LEU A 24 -7.95 -1.74 -5.49
CA LEU A 24 -8.37 -2.02 -4.11
C LEU A 24 -9.07 -0.82 -3.47
N LEU A 25 -8.51 0.38 -3.61
CA LEU A 25 -9.13 1.62 -3.14
C LEU A 25 -10.50 1.85 -3.80
N SER A 26 -10.59 1.66 -5.12
CA SER A 26 -11.84 1.82 -5.88
C SER A 26 -12.90 0.79 -5.47
N SER A 27 -12.48 -0.40 -5.02
CA SER A 27 -13.35 -1.43 -4.44
C SER A 27 -13.69 -1.21 -2.97
N GLY A 28 -13.22 -0.10 -2.36
CA GLY A 28 -13.53 0.28 -0.99
C GLY A 28 -12.65 -0.39 0.08
N HIS A 29 -11.59 -1.10 -0.31
CA HIS A 29 -10.63 -1.69 0.62
C HIS A 29 -9.69 -0.64 1.21
N GLY A 30 -9.16 -0.91 2.42
CA GLY A 30 -8.07 -0.12 2.99
C GLY A 30 -6.75 -0.53 2.35
N VAL A 31 -5.90 0.43 1.99
CA VAL A 31 -4.59 0.16 1.39
C VAL A 31 -3.50 0.84 2.20
N LYS A 32 -2.54 0.05 2.67
CA LYS A 32 -1.22 0.53 3.11
C LYS A 32 -0.24 0.34 1.96
N ALA A 33 0.36 1.41 1.48
CA ALA A 33 1.30 1.40 0.35
C ALA A 33 2.74 1.52 0.87
N LEU A 34 3.51 0.43 0.80
CA LEU A 34 4.92 0.42 1.18
C LEU A 34 5.78 0.99 0.05
N THR A 35 6.59 1.99 0.37
CA THR A 35 7.54 2.59 -0.58
C THR A 35 8.79 3.10 0.09
N ARG A 36 9.91 3.04 -0.63
CA ARG A 36 11.19 3.65 -0.23
C ARG A 36 11.19 5.17 -0.39
N ARG A 37 10.26 5.72 -1.20
CA ARG A 37 10.17 7.15 -1.52
C ARG A 37 8.75 7.67 -1.25
N PRO A 38 8.39 7.90 0.02
CA PRO A 38 7.03 8.31 0.43
C PRO A 38 6.62 9.68 -0.10
N ASP A 39 7.59 10.49 -0.49
CA ASP A 39 7.45 11.84 -1.02
C ASP A 39 7.39 11.90 -2.56
N SER A 40 7.54 10.78 -3.25
CA SER A 40 7.45 10.71 -4.72
C SER A 40 6.05 11.06 -5.24
N ASP A 41 5.96 11.54 -6.49
CA ASP A 41 4.67 11.89 -7.11
C ASP A 41 3.68 10.72 -7.13
N ALA A 42 4.16 9.49 -7.39
CA ALA A 42 3.32 8.29 -7.33
C ALA A 42 2.79 8.01 -5.93
N ALA A 43 3.60 8.20 -4.89
CA ALA A 43 3.16 8.06 -3.50
C ALA A 43 2.14 9.14 -3.11
N ARG A 44 2.37 10.40 -3.52
CA ARG A 44 1.40 11.50 -3.32
C ARG A 44 0.07 11.22 -4.01
N GLN A 45 0.09 10.72 -5.24
CA GLN A 45 -1.13 10.35 -5.98
C GLN A 45 -1.91 9.23 -5.26
N LEU A 46 -1.23 8.20 -4.75
CA LEU A 46 -1.88 7.15 -3.97
C LEU A 46 -2.44 7.67 -2.65
N SER A 47 -1.73 8.56 -1.98
CA SER A 47 -2.21 9.21 -0.75
C SER A 47 -3.47 10.03 -1.01
N SER A 48 -3.49 10.84 -2.07
CA SER A 48 -4.68 11.59 -2.51
C SER A 48 -5.85 10.68 -2.90
N ALA A 49 -5.58 9.44 -3.31
CA ALA A 49 -6.60 8.43 -3.59
C ALA A 49 -7.08 7.67 -2.33
N GLY A 50 -6.51 7.94 -1.16
CA GLY A 50 -6.90 7.35 0.12
C GLY A 50 -6.01 6.21 0.64
N ALA A 51 -4.85 5.96 0.02
CA ALA A 51 -3.88 5.03 0.59
C ALA A 51 -3.13 5.64 1.78
N GLU A 52 -2.86 4.82 2.79
CA GLU A 52 -1.89 5.13 3.83
C GLU A 52 -0.48 4.86 3.29
N ILE A 53 0.38 5.87 3.23
CA ILE A 53 1.75 5.71 2.75
C ILE A 53 2.66 5.29 3.91
N VAL A 54 3.31 4.14 3.75
CA VAL A 54 4.27 3.61 4.72
C VAL A 54 5.66 3.66 4.11
N ALA A 55 6.56 4.40 4.75
CA ALA A 55 7.96 4.41 4.38
C ALA A 55 8.63 3.09 4.82
N GLY A 56 9.31 2.41 3.91
CA GLY A 56 10.07 1.21 4.25
C GLY A 56 10.64 0.49 3.04
N ASP A 57 11.48 -0.51 3.32
CA ASP A 57 12.18 -1.30 2.32
C ASP A 57 11.83 -2.80 2.45
N LEU A 58 11.64 -3.49 1.33
CA LEU A 58 11.44 -4.95 1.31
C LEU A 58 12.73 -5.72 1.63
N GLY A 59 13.90 -5.08 1.49
CA GLY A 59 15.17 -5.65 1.93
C GLY A 59 15.34 -5.62 3.45
N ASP A 60 14.50 -4.89 4.18
CA ASP A 60 14.52 -4.78 5.63
C ASP A 60 13.32 -5.50 6.25
N SER A 61 13.59 -6.63 6.91
CA SER A 61 12.56 -7.41 7.61
C SER A 61 11.78 -6.60 8.65
N ALA A 62 12.43 -5.66 9.35
CA ALA A 62 11.75 -4.85 10.36
C ALA A 62 10.76 -3.87 9.71
N SER A 63 11.13 -3.28 8.57
CA SER A 63 10.23 -2.47 7.74
C SER A 63 8.99 -3.25 7.31
N ILE A 64 9.15 -4.49 6.83
CA ILE A 64 8.02 -5.35 6.42
C ILE A 64 7.11 -5.65 7.61
N VAL A 65 7.69 -6.10 8.74
CA VAL A 65 6.93 -6.45 9.94
C VAL A 65 6.14 -5.25 10.45
N ASN A 66 6.72 -4.05 10.43
CA ASN A 66 6.02 -2.83 10.82
C ASN A 66 4.89 -2.46 9.85
N ALA A 67 5.12 -2.58 8.54
CA ALA A 67 4.12 -2.26 7.52
C ALA A 67 2.95 -3.25 7.50
N ALA A 68 3.20 -4.52 7.83
CA ALA A 68 2.21 -5.59 7.87
C ALA A 68 1.37 -5.63 9.16
N LYS A 69 1.58 -4.71 10.09
CA LYS A 69 0.72 -4.59 11.27
C LYS A 69 -0.70 -4.19 10.85
N ASP A 70 -1.70 -4.89 11.40
CA ASP A 70 -3.12 -4.60 11.22
C ASP A 70 -3.59 -4.63 9.75
N VAL A 71 -2.99 -5.49 8.93
CA VAL A 71 -3.48 -5.82 7.58
C VAL A 71 -3.96 -7.27 7.51
N ASP A 72 -4.97 -7.52 6.69
CA ASP A 72 -5.53 -8.87 6.49
C ASP A 72 -4.70 -9.69 5.50
N THR A 73 -4.05 -9.03 4.54
CA THR A 73 -3.27 -9.67 3.47
C THR A 73 -2.26 -8.71 2.85
N MET A 74 -1.33 -9.26 2.06
CA MET A 74 -0.30 -8.52 1.34
C MET A 74 -0.32 -8.85 -0.16
N PHE A 75 -0.05 -7.83 -0.99
CA PHE A 75 0.24 -7.95 -2.42
C PHE A 75 1.69 -7.53 -2.72
#